data_AF-A0A8W8NLR2-F1
#
_entry.id   AF-A0A8W8NLR2-F1
#
_cell.length_a   1.000
_cell.length_b   1.000
_cell.length_c   1.000
_cell.angle_alpha   90.00
_cell.angle_beta   90.00
_cell.angle_gamma   90.00
#
_symmetry.space_group_name_H-M   'P 1'
#
loop_
_entity.id
_entity.type
_entity.pdbx_description
1 polymer ?
#
loop_
_entity_poly.entity_id
_entity_poly.type
_entity_poly.pdbx_seq_one_letter_code
_entity_poly.pdbx_strand_id
1 'polypeptide(L)' 'MTAMKARRPEPAEIEFKNMRFLIMDRPTDATMEKFIEELKKRRVKDVVRVCEPTYKTEKLVQEGIRVLVSLIKG' A
#
# COMPACT_ATOMS: atom_id res chain seq x y z
N MET A 1 8.77 -5.93 31.01
CA MET A 1 8.43 -4.82 30.08
C MET A 1 7.88 -5.43 28.80
N THR A 2 6.58 -5.64 28.73
CA THR A 2 5.92 -6.11 27.49
C THR A 2 5.92 -4.94 26.52
N ALA A 3 6.67 -5.07 25.42
CA ALA A 3 6.64 -4.08 24.34
C ALA A 3 5.18 -3.92 23.89
N MET A 4 4.63 -2.72 24.10
CA MET A 4 3.27 -2.38 23.69
C MET A 4 3.26 -2.41 22.16
N LYS A 5 2.84 -3.55 21.61
CA LYS A 5 2.78 -3.79 20.16
C LYS A 5 1.79 -2.78 19.59
N ALA A 6 2.30 -1.70 19.01
CA ALA A 6 1.47 -0.71 18.34
C ALA A 6 0.54 -1.45 17.36
N ARG A 7 -0.77 -1.41 17.64
CA ARG A 7 -1.76 -1.99 16.74
C ARG A 7 -1.72 -1.14 15.49
N ARG A 8 -1.23 -1.72 14.38
CA ARG A 8 -1.38 -1.07 13.08
C ARG A 8 -2.88 -0.94 12.82
N PRO A 9 -3.36 0.24 12.40
CA PRO A 9 -4.76 0.40 12.06
C PRO A 9 -5.13 -0.60 10.97
N GLU A 10 -6.36 -1.12 11.00
CA GLU A 10 -6.85 -1.93 9.90
C GLU A 10 -6.85 -1.10 8.60
N PRO A 11 -6.63 -1.73 7.44
CA PRO A 11 -6.76 -1.05 6.15
C PRO A 11 -8.11 -0.35 6.06
N ALA A 12 -8.09 0.96 5.77
CA ALA A 12 -9.32 1.71 5.57
C ALA A 12 -9.74 1.62 4.09
N GLU A 13 -10.97 1.21 3.86
CA GLU A 13 -11.59 1.23 2.53
C GLU A 13 -12.51 2.45 2.43
N ILE A 14 -12.35 3.21 1.35
CA ILE A 14 -13.21 4.35 1.03
C ILE A 14 -13.79 4.13 -0.36
N GLU A 15 -15.11 4.17 -0.46
CA GLU A 15 -15.81 4.05 -1.74
C GLU A 15 -16.47 5.39 -2.08
N PHE A 16 -16.29 5.85 -3.31
CA PHE A 16 -16.96 7.04 -3.82
C PHE A 16 -17.33 6.84 -5.29
N LYS A 17 -18.65 6.82 -5.56
CA LYS A 17 -19.21 6.50 -6.88
C LYS A 17 -18.62 5.18 -7.40
N ASN A 18 -17.96 5.21 -8.55
CA ASN A 18 -17.37 4.03 -9.21
C ASN A 18 -15.89 3.81 -8.83
N MET A 19 -15.42 4.44 -7.75
CA MET A 19 -14.03 4.36 -7.28
C MET A 19 -13.95 3.73 -5.89
N ARG A 20 -12.91 2.93 -5.66
CA ARG A 20 -12.59 2.31 -4.38
C ARG A 20 -11.13 2.58 -4.05
N PHE A 21 -10.89 3.17 -2.88
CA PHE A 21 -9.58 3.51 -2.37
C PHE A 21 -9.27 2.63 -1.16
N LEU A 22 -8.05 2.10 -1.15
CA LEU A 22 -7.53 1.31 -0.05
C LEU A 22 -6.37 2.09 0.58
N ILE A 23 -6.58 2.58 1.81
CA ILE A 23 -5.58 3.30 2.58
C ILE A 23 -4.90 2.30 3.52
N MET A 24 -3.59 2.12 3.33
CA MET A 24 -2.76 1.19 4.07
C MET A 24 -1.44 1.83 4.46
N ASP A 25 -0.84 1.32 5.54
CA ASP A 25 0.53 1.65 5.89
C ASP A 25 1.50 1.24 4.79
N ARG A 26 2.62 1.97 4.70
CA ARG A 26 3.72 1.62 3.79
C ARG A 26 4.24 0.20 4.09
N PRO A 27 4.52 -0.62 3.06
CA PRO A 27 5.20 -1.89 3.25
C PRO A 27 6.68 -1.67 3.60
N THR A 28 7.33 -2.73 4.05
CA THR A 28 8.78 -2.89 3.99
C THR A 28 9.13 -3.95 2.94
N ASP A 29 10.38 -4.01 2.49
CA ASP A 29 10.82 -5.03 1.53
C ASP A 29 10.55 -6.46 2.04
N ALA A 30 10.65 -6.68 3.36
CA ALA A 30 10.37 -7.96 4.00
C ALA A 30 8.87 -8.33 4.05
N THR A 31 7.97 -7.34 4.01
CA THR A 31 6.51 -7.57 4.03
C THR A 31 5.86 -7.38 2.66
N MET A 32 6.64 -7.15 1.61
CA MET A 32 6.15 -6.81 0.28
C MET A 32 5.26 -7.89 -0.33
N GLU A 33 5.61 -9.17 -0.10
CA GLU A 33 4.83 -10.30 -0.63
C GLU A 33 3.42 -10.35 -0.06
N LYS A 34 3.30 -10.24 1.28
CA LYS A 34 2.00 -10.15 1.96
C LYS A 34 1.20 -8.92 1.52
N PHE A 35 1.90 -7.81 1.28
CA PHE A 35 1.27 -6.60 0.77
C PHE A 35 0.68 -6.84 -0.63
N ILE A 36 1.43 -7.47 -1.54
CA ILE A 36 0.96 -7.84 -2.88
C ILE A 36 -0.23 -8.79 -2.82
N GLU A 37 -0.21 -9.79 -1.93
CA GLU A 37 -1.33 -10.72 -1.73
C GLU A 37 -2.63 -9.99 -1.36
N GLU A 38 -2.56 -9.04 -0.42
CA GLU A 38 -3.72 -8.23 -0.02
C GLU A 38 -4.21 -7.33 -1.17
N LEU A 39 -3.30 -6.73 -1.93
CA LEU A 39 -3.65 -5.94 -3.12
C LEU A 39 -4.36 -6.79 -4.17
N LYS A 40 -3.86 -7.99 -4.46
CA LYS A 40 -4.46 -8.92 -5.42
C LYS A 40 -5.84 -9.39 -4.96
N LYS A 41 -5.99 -9.73 -3.68
CA LYS A 41 -7.27 -10.13 -3.07
C LYS A 41 -8.35 -9.06 -3.26
N ARG A 42 -7.97 -7.79 -3.14
CA ARG A 42 -8.83 -6.61 -3.30
C ARG A 42 -8.88 -6.08 -4.74
N ARG A 43 -8.21 -6.76 -5.68
CA ARG A 43 -8.13 -6.43 -7.12
C ARG A 43 -7.60 -5.03 -7.39
N VAL A 44 -6.67 -4.54 -6.55
CA VAL A 44 -6.02 -3.24 -6.74
C VAL A 44 -5.18 -3.28 -8.02
N LYS A 45 -5.27 -2.22 -8.82
CA LYS A 45 -4.49 -2.03 -10.06
C LYS A 45 -3.44 -0.94 -9.96
N ASP A 46 -3.67 0.03 -9.07
CA ASP A 46 -2.86 1.23 -8.92
C ASP A 46 -2.51 1.43 -7.44
N VAL A 47 -1.23 1.63 -7.15
CA VAL A 47 -0.70 1.98 -5.83
C VAL A 47 -0.14 3.38 -5.90
N VAL A 48 -0.67 4.29 -5.09
CA VAL A 48 -0.17 5.66 -4.98
C VAL A 48 0.69 5.79 -3.73
N ARG A 49 1.93 6.26 -3.89
CA ARG A 49 2.84 6.59 -2.80
C ARG A 49 2.85 8.10 -2.61
N VAL A 50 2.59 8.56 -1.39
CA VAL A 50 2.60 10.00 -1.03
C VAL A 50 3.84 10.41 -0.24
N CYS A 51 4.65 9.44 0.19
CA CYS A 51 5.87 9.64 0.97
C CYS A 51 7.13 9.33 0.16
N GLU A 52 8.29 9.63 0.76
CA GLU A 52 9.60 9.25 0.23
C GLU A 52 9.66 7.75 -0.12
N PRO A 53 10.31 7.38 -1.24
CA PRO A 53 10.38 6.00 -1.69
C PRO A 53 11.35 5.20 -0.80
N THR A 54 10.83 4.55 0.25
CA THR A 54 11.63 3.72 1.17
C THR A 54 11.61 2.22 0.84
N TYR A 55 11.01 1.82 -0.28
CA TYR A 55 10.87 0.42 -0.67
C TYR A 55 10.89 0.25 -2.19
N LYS A 56 11.31 -0.95 -2.59
CA LYS A 56 11.47 -1.39 -3.97
C LYS A 56 10.13 -1.75 -4.62
N THR A 57 9.90 -1.31 -5.87
CA THR A 57 8.62 -1.45 -6.56
C THR A 57 8.63 -2.50 -7.66
N GLU A 58 9.76 -3.15 -7.92
CA GLU A 58 9.92 -4.09 -9.02
C GLU A 58 8.95 -5.27 -8.88
N LYS A 59 8.77 -5.79 -7.65
CA LYS A 59 7.80 -6.85 -7.37
C LYS A 59 6.36 -6.44 -7.66
N LEU A 60 5.97 -5.19 -7.37
CA LEU A 60 4.63 -4.68 -7.66
C LEU A 60 4.40 -4.58 -9.18
N VAL A 61 5.40 -4.07 -9.90
CA VAL A 61 5.33 -3.92 -11.36
C VAL A 61 5.29 -5.28 -12.07
N GLN A 62 6.09 -6.25 -11.63
CA GLN A 62 6.05 -7.63 -12.14
C GLN A 62 4.66 -8.28 -11.99
N GLU A 63 3.93 -7.89 -10.96
CA GLU A 63 2.59 -8.39 -10.66
C GLU A 63 1.48 -7.58 -11.35
N GLY A 64 1.85 -6.69 -12.27
CA GLY A 64 0.93 -5.88 -13.05
C GLY A 64 0.27 -4.73 -12.27
N ILE A 65 0.85 -4.34 -11.13
CA ILE A 65 0.38 -3.23 -10.30
C ILE A 65 1.17 -1.97 -10.67
N ARG A 66 0.48 -0.94 -11.13
CA ARG A 66 1.11 0.34 -11.46
C ARG A 66 1.41 1.11 -10.19
N VAL A 67 2.61 1.68 -10.08
CA VAL A 67 3.00 2.49 -8.92
C VAL A 67 3.12 3.96 -9.34
N LEU A 68 2.31 4.81 -8.72
CA LEU A 68 2.30 6.26 -8.93
C LEU A 68 3.00 6.93 -7.74
N VAL A 69 3.85 7.91 -8.02
CA VAL A 69 4.48 8.73 -6.98
C VAL A 69 3.79 10.09 -6.99
N SER A 70 3.08 10.41 -5.91
CA SER A 70 2.53 11.74 -5.68
C SER A 70 3.46 12.48 -4.72
N LEU A 71 4.29 13.36 -5.25
CA LEU A 71 4.94 14.38 -4.44
C LEU A 71 3.88 15.45 -4.19
N ILE A 72 3.12 15.31 -3.10
CA ILE A 72 2.29 16.41 -2.62
C ILE A 72 3.27 17.48 -2.14
N LYS A 73 3.66 18.37 -3.05
CA LYS A 73 4.34 19.61 -2.71
C LYS A 73 3.27 20.52 -2.12
N GLY A 74 3.29 20.65 -0.79
CA GLY A 74 2.55 21.69 -0.09
C GLY A 74 3.07 23.07 -0.45
#